data_AF-A0A1Y3MVB6-F1
#
_entry.id   AF-A0A1Y3MVB6-F1
#
_cell.length_a   1.000
_cell.length_b   1.000
_cell.length_c   1.000
_cell.angle_alpha   90.00
_cell.angle_beta   90.00
_cell.angle_gamma   90.00
#
_symmetry.space_group_name_H-M   'P 1'
#
loop_
_entity.id
_entity.type
_entity.pdbx_description
1 polymer ?
#
loop_
_entity_poly.entity_id
_entity_poly.type
_entity_poly.pdbx_seq_one_letter_code
_entity_poly.pdbx_strand_id
1 'polypeptide(L)'
;MRLALTSCIALAASIAKVSAACWAQSQGYACCDNPSSTKVEYTDASGNWGVQNGQWCGIDYSYGNTGYSSNNQNCTGNGAFPCCNTCTATYTDNDGKWAVENGNWCGIKYSCGNSNPQPSNQCTGNGAYPCCNTCTATYTDSDGKWAMENGSWCGIKYTCSNQQQQVTTTTTKSTQQAQPTGTNGNVPLNPPDFSGQTGKTTRYWDCCLASCSWQENTKDAGAKGVVRSCNKDGITPFTDLSNLWRIKSGCNGGSVYMCNDQQPWAINENVAYGFVASHEKCCTCQRLKFTSGPVAGKQMIVQTTNTGGDLSQNHFDIQMPGGGFGIFDGCTSQFGGSHNWGERYGGIKSASECANLPAVLKEGCEWRFNWFKNADNPAVVFERVQCPKELTDITGCVPGDDASAKKLPW
;
A
#
# COMPACT_ATOMS: atom_id res chain seq x y z
N MET A 1 -51.53 -34.35 -68.47
CA MET A 1 -50.49 -33.42 -68.97
C MET A 1 -50.94 -32.03 -68.53
N ARG A 2 -50.46 -31.47 -67.41
CA ARG A 2 -49.08 -31.09 -67.12
C ARG A 2 -48.71 -31.39 -65.65
N LEU A 3 -47.48 -31.85 -65.48
CA LEU A 3 -46.81 -31.97 -64.19
C LEU A 3 -46.51 -30.59 -63.60
N ALA A 4 -46.66 -30.45 -62.29
CA ALA A 4 -45.80 -29.59 -61.47
C ALA A 4 -45.65 -30.25 -60.09
N LEU A 5 -44.54 -30.97 -59.91
CA LEU A 5 -44.03 -31.35 -58.60
C LEU A 5 -43.47 -30.10 -57.92
N THR A 6 -43.84 -29.84 -56.67
CA THR A 6 -42.93 -29.26 -55.66
C THR A 6 -43.64 -29.34 -54.30
N SER A 7 -43.42 -30.44 -53.58
CA SER A 7 -42.43 -30.54 -52.50
C SER A 7 -42.98 -30.00 -51.17
N CYS A 8 -43.54 -30.93 -50.39
CA CYS A 8 -43.73 -30.77 -48.95
C CYS A 8 -42.35 -30.56 -48.30
N ILE A 9 -42.10 -29.37 -47.75
CA ILE A 9 -41.08 -29.20 -46.72
C ILE A 9 -41.83 -28.84 -45.44
N ALA A 10 -42.18 -29.87 -44.69
CA ALA A 10 -42.42 -29.72 -43.27
C ALA A 10 -41.08 -29.30 -42.64
N LEU A 11 -40.97 -28.04 -42.23
CA LEU A 11 -39.89 -27.57 -41.36
C LEU A 11 -40.12 -28.17 -39.97
N ALA A 12 -39.72 -29.43 -39.83
CA ALA A 12 -39.54 -30.09 -38.55
C ALA A 12 -38.14 -29.77 -38.02
N ALA A 13 -38.13 -29.23 -36.80
CA ALA A 13 -36.99 -28.98 -35.92
C ALA A 13 -35.97 -27.95 -36.43
N SER A 14 -35.46 -27.04 -35.63
CA SER A 14 -35.25 -27.11 -34.19
C SER A 14 -35.32 -25.70 -33.61
N ILE A 15 -36.07 -25.50 -32.52
CA ILE A 15 -35.64 -24.52 -31.53
C ILE A 15 -34.34 -25.11 -31.00
N ALA A 16 -33.22 -24.77 -31.64
CA ALA A 16 -31.96 -24.87 -30.95
C ALA A 16 -32.15 -23.94 -29.76
N LYS A 17 -32.31 -24.51 -28.56
CA LYS A 17 -31.87 -23.82 -27.36
C LYS A 17 -30.44 -23.42 -27.70
N VAL A 18 -30.22 -22.17 -28.07
CA VAL A 18 -28.89 -21.59 -28.03
C VAL A 18 -28.57 -21.63 -26.55
N SER A 19 -27.97 -22.74 -26.14
CA SER A 19 -27.30 -22.87 -24.87
C SER A 19 -26.24 -21.79 -24.90
N ALA A 20 -26.57 -20.61 -24.38
CA ALA A 20 -25.60 -19.56 -24.15
C ALA A 20 -24.54 -20.18 -23.24
N ALA A 21 -23.41 -20.47 -23.83
CA ALA A 21 -22.38 -21.25 -23.21
C ALA A 21 -21.53 -20.36 -22.28
N CYS A 22 -21.59 -19.03 -22.48
CA CYS A 22 -21.27 -18.03 -21.48
C CYS A 22 -22.28 -16.86 -21.50
N TRP A 23 -22.24 -16.03 -20.46
CA TRP A 23 -23.11 -14.85 -20.33
C TRP A 23 -22.98 -13.84 -21.49
N ALA A 24 -21.80 -13.67 -22.11
CA ALA A 24 -21.57 -12.64 -23.14
C ALA A 24 -22.23 -12.93 -24.50
N GLN A 25 -22.56 -14.19 -24.80
CA GLN A 25 -23.27 -14.56 -26.03
C GLN A 25 -24.69 -13.97 -26.08
N SER A 26 -25.31 -13.77 -24.91
CA SER A 26 -26.62 -13.11 -24.81
C SER A 26 -26.61 -11.65 -25.29
N GLN A 27 -25.41 -11.04 -25.36
CA GLN A 27 -25.19 -9.66 -25.77
C GLN A 27 -24.54 -9.55 -27.16
N GLY A 28 -24.44 -10.67 -27.89
CA GLY A 28 -23.88 -10.71 -29.24
C GLY A 28 -22.35 -10.79 -29.31
N TYR A 29 -21.67 -11.01 -28.18
CA TYR A 29 -20.22 -11.15 -28.11
C TYR A 29 -19.79 -12.61 -27.91
N ALA A 30 -18.60 -12.95 -28.42
CA ALA A 30 -18.03 -14.28 -28.20
C ALA A 30 -17.60 -14.44 -26.73
N CYS A 31 -17.46 -15.68 -26.29
CA CYS A 31 -16.80 -16.00 -25.04
C CYS A 31 -15.29 -16.06 -25.26
N CYS A 32 -14.48 -15.76 -24.25
CA CYS A 32 -13.04 -15.89 -24.37
C CYS A 32 -12.64 -17.37 -24.36
N ASP A 33 -11.76 -17.79 -25.28
CA ASP A 33 -11.39 -19.20 -25.47
C ASP A 33 -10.68 -19.84 -24.25
N ASN A 34 -9.98 -19.03 -23.45
CA ASN A 34 -9.27 -19.44 -22.24
C ASN A 34 -9.53 -18.43 -21.12
N PRO A 35 -10.71 -18.43 -20.48
CA PRO A 35 -11.07 -17.41 -19.51
C PRO A 35 -10.07 -17.34 -18.34
N SER A 36 -9.49 -18.47 -17.94
CA SER A 36 -8.49 -18.56 -16.87
C SER A 36 -7.15 -17.87 -17.16
N SER A 37 -6.81 -17.66 -18.44
CA SER A 37 -5.57 -17.00 -18.87
C SER A 37 -5.81 -15.71 -19.65
N THR A 38 -7.08 -15.29 -19.79
CA THR A 38 -7.44 -14.08 -20.51
C THR A 38 -7.40 -12.89 -19.55
N LYS A 39 -6.59 -11.88 -19.90
CA LYS A 39 -6.49 -10.63 -19.13
C LYS A 39 -7.82 -9.87 -19.19
N VAL A 40 -8.29 -9.40 -18.03
CA VAL A 40 -9.46 -8.53 -17.93
C VAL A 40 -9.07 -7.14 -18.41
N GLU A 41 -9.68 -6.69 -19.50
CA GLU A 41 -9.47 -5.37 -20.08
C GLU A 41 -10.55 -4.37 -19.64
N TYR A 42 -11.74 -4.86 -19.27
CA TYR A 42 -12.86 -4.02 -18.83
C TYR A 42 -13.85 -4.83 -17.99
N THR A 43 -14.56 -4.18 -17.05
CA THR A 43 -15.59 -4.84 -16.22
C THR A 43 -16.82 -3.94 -16.14
N ASP A 44 -18.00 -4.52 -16.36
CA ASP A 44 -19.28 -3.84 -16.21
C ASP A 44 -20.32 -4.70 -15.46
N ALA A 45 -21.58 -4.28 -15.47
CA ALA A 45 -22.67 -4.99 -14.80
C ALA A 45 -22.95 -6.41 -15.36
N SER A 46 -22.43 -6.74 -16.53
CA SER A 46 -22.60 -8.04 -17.18
C SER A 46 -21.51 -9.05 -16.79
N GLY A 47 -20.31 -8.57 -16.48
CA GLY A 47 -19.18 -9.40 -16.07
C GLY A 47 -17.83 -8.85 -16.52
N ASN A 48 -16.82 -9.72 -16.52
CA ASN A 48 -15.46 -9.37 -16.90
C ASN A 48 -15.25 -9.56 -18.41
N TRP A 49 -14.67 -8.55 -19.06
CA TRP A 49 -14.43 -8.54 -20.50
C TRP A 49 -12.94 -8.67 -20.80
N GLY A 50 -12.62 -9.49 -21.80
CA GLY A 50 -11.29 -9.62 -22.38
C GLY A 50 -11.28 -9.20 -23.85
N VAL A 51 -10.08 -9.11 -24.43
CA VAL A 51 -9.88 -8.86 -25.85
C VAL A 51 -9.05 -9.99 -26.45
N GLN A 52 -9.59 -10.66 -27.46
CA GLN A 52 -8.89 -11.71 -28.21
C GLN A 52 -8.98 -11.41 -29.70
N ASN A 53 -7.84 -11.47 -30.40
CA ASN A 53 -7.74 -11.15 -31.83
C ASN A 53 -8.33 -9.76 -32.21
N GLY A 54 -8.25 -8.79 -31.30
CA GLY A 54 -8.80 -7.44 -31.50
C GLY A 54 -10.32 -7.33 -31.35
N GLN A 55 -11.01 -8.38 -30.88
CA GLN A 55 -12.45 -8.40 -30.62
C GLN A 55 -12.75 -8.61 -29.14
N TRP A 56 -13.83 -8.00 -28.65
CA TRP A 56 -14.30 -8.15 -27.28
C TRP A 56 -14.91 -9.53 -27.05
N CYS A 57 -14.55 -10.15 -25.93
CA CYS A 57 -15.08 -11.43 -25.49
C CYS A 57 -15.43 -11.41 -23.99
N GLY A 58 -16.45 -12.17 -23.59
CA GLY A 58 -16.81 -12.33 -22.18
C GLY A 58 -15.98 -13.40 -21.49
N ILE A 59 -15.43 -13.06 -20.32
CA ILE A 59 -14.70 -13.97 -19.46
C ILE A 59 -15.72 -14.65 -18.53
N ASP A 60 -16.01 -15.91 -18.83
CA ASP A 60 -16.91 -16.75 -18.05
C ASP A 60 -16.18 -18.03 -17.69
N TYR A 61 -15.84 -18.19 -16.42
CA TYR A 61 -15.06 -19.33 -15.92
C TYR A 61 -15.85 -20.65 -15.93
N SER A 62 -17.15 -20.60 -16.22
CA SER A 62 -17.96 -21.80 -16.47
C SER A 62 -17.89 -22.26 -17.94
N TYR A 63 -17.47 -21.38 -18.87
CA TYR A 63 -17.32 -21.67 -20.28
C TYR A 63 -15.90 -22.11 -20.63
N GLY A 64 -15.78 -23.16 -21.45
CA GLY A 64 -14.51 -23.85 -21.73
C GLY A 64 -14.31 -25.13 -20.92
N ASN A 65 -15.26 -25.47 -20.04
CA ASN A 65 -15.20 -26.68 -19.22
C ASN A 65 -15.84 -27.90 -19.92
N THR A 66 -15.50 -28.16 -21.18
CA THR A 66 -15.93 -29.40 -21.89
C THR A 66 -15.01 -30.59 -21.62
N GLY A 67 -14.21 -30.55 -20.55
CA GLY A 67 -13.21 -31.56 -20.23
C GLY A 67 -13.18 -32.08 -18.79
N TYR A 68 -13.98 -31.57 -17.85
CA TYR A 68 -13.96 -32.08 -16.47
C TYR A 68 -15.27 -32.74 -16.08
N SER A 69 -15.23 -34.07 -16.17
CA SER A 69 -16.23 -34.98 -15.63
C SER A 69 -16.41 -34.75 -14.13
N SER A 70 -17.67 -34.70 -13.71
CA SER A 70 -18.17 -34.54 -12.36
C SER A 70 -17.89 -35.77 -11.48
N ASN A 71 -16.63 -36.13 -11.32
CA ASN A 71 -16.19 -37.10 -10.31
C ASN A 71 -14.71 -36.87 -10.01
N ASN A 72 -14.46 -36.39 -8.78
CA ASN A 72 -13.15 -36.27 -8.12
C ASN A 72 -12.35 -34.96 -8.38
N GLN A 73 -12.88 -33.81 -7.92
CA GLN A 73 -12.08 -32.58 -7.81
C GLN A 73 -11.17 -32.67 -6.58
N ASN A 74 -9.90 -33.04 -6.81
CA ASN A 74 -8.86 -33.18 -5.81
C ASN A 74 -8.31 -31.81 -5.32
N CYS A 75 -9.14 -30.79 -5.13
CA CYS A 75 -8.71 -29.47 -4.64
C CYS A 75 -9.82 -28.70 -3.92
N THR A 76 -9.41 -27.72 -3.12
CA THR A 76 -10.29 -26.79 -2.40
C THR A 76 -11.25 -26.05 -3.34
N GLY A 77 -12.47 -25.74 -2.89
CA GLY A 77 -13.40 -24.85 -3.60
C GLY A 77 -14.49 -25.53 -4.43
N ASN A 78 -14.55 -26.86 -4.37
CA ASN A 78 -15.66 -27.71 -4.82
C ASN A 78 -16.25 -27.33 -6.21
N GLY A 79 -15.37 -26.99 -7.16
CA GLY A 79 -15.73 -26.70 -8.55
C GLY A 79 -16.15 -25.26 -8.87
N ALA A 80 -16.19 -24.34 -7.89
CA ALA A 80 -16.45 -22.92 -8.15
C ALA A 80 -15.23 -22.18 -8.72
N PHE A 81 -14.02 -22.72 -8.49
CA PHE A 81 -12.74 -22.17 -8.96
C PHE A 81 -11.82 -23.31 -9.44
N PRO A 82 -10.95 -23.06 -10.44
CA PRO A 82 -10.03 -24.06 -10.96
C PRO A 82 -9.01 -24.46 -9.90
N CYS A 83 -8.48 -25.69 -9.97
CA CYS A 83 -7.39 -26.08 -9.08
C CYS A 83 -6.09 -25.36 -9.44
N CYS A 84 -5.35 -24.89 -8.45
CA CYS A 84 -4.03 -24.32 -8.65
C CYS A 84 -3.05 -25.36 -9.19
N ASN A 85 -2.10 -24.88 -9.98
CA ASN A 85 -0.91 -25.65 -10.35
C ASN A 85 0.11 -25.62 -9.21
N THR A 86 0.11 -24.56 -8.40
CA THR A 86 0.85 -24.47 -7.16
C THR A 86 0.19 -25.29 -6.04
N CYS A 87 1.04 -25.88 -5.21
CA CYS A 87 0.66 -26.46 -3.93
C CYS A 87 0.76 -25.45 -2.77
N THR A 88 1.20 -24.23 -3.05
CA THR A 88 1.43 -23.18 -2.07
C THR A 88 0.17 -22.33 -1.96
N ALA A 89 -0.53 -22.47 -0.84
CA ALA A 89 -1.67 -21.61 -0.54
C ALA A 89 -1.18 -20.20 -0.21
N THR A 90 -1.71 -19.18 -0.89
CA THR A 90 -1.49 -17.77 -0.54
C THR A 90 -2.62 -17.22 0.32
N TYR A 91 -3.70 -18.00 0.50
CA TYR A 91 -4.86 -17.63 1.29
C TYR A 91 -5.56 -18.89 1.82
N THR A 92 -6.21 -18.81 2.98
CA THR A 92 -6.94 -19.94 3.56
C THR A 92 -8.16 -19.42 4.30
N ASP A 93 -9.31 -20.04 4.04
CA ASP A 93 -10.58 -19.75 4.69
C ASP A 93 -11.28 -21.04 5.12
N ASN A 94 -12.58 -20.95 5.41
CA ASN A 94 -13.40 -22.09 5.85
C ASN A 94 -13.69 -23.10 4.72
N ASP A 95 -13.59 -22.67 3.47
CA ASP A 95 -13.79 -23.52 2.29
C ASP A 95 -12.47 -24.22 1.87
N GLY A 96 -11.32 -23.68 2.30
CA GLY A 96 -10.03 -24.34 2.49
C GLY A 96 -8.83 -23.53 1.99
N LYS A 97 -7.84 -24.16 1.34
CA LYS A 97 -6.60 -23.49 0.89
C LYS A 97 -6.69 -23.00 -0.56
N TRP A 98 -6.23 -21.78 -0.82
CA TRP A 98 -6.38 -21.07 -2.10
C TRP A 98 -5.08 -20.40 -2.53
N ALA A 99 -4.92 -20.15 -3.83
CA ALA A 99 -3.89 -19.24 -4.34
C ALA A 99 -4.39 -18.38 -5.50
N VAL A 100 -3.55 -17.43 -5.92
CA VAL A 100 -3.80 -16.56 -7.08
C VAL A 100 -2.75 -16.85 -8.15
N GLU A 101 -3.20 -17.34 -9.31
CA GLU A 101 -2.35 -17.60 -10.49
C GLU A 101 -2.79 -16.67 -11.64
N ASN A 102 -1.84 -15.93 -12.23
CA ASN A 102 -2.09 -14.97 -13.32
C ASN A 102 -3.21 -13.95 -13.01
N GLY A 103 -3.35 -13.56 -11.75
CA GLY A 103 -4.38 -12.63 -11.27
C GLY A 103 -5.74 -13.26 -10.97
N ASN A 104 -5.89 -14.59 -11.10
CA ASN A 104 -7.13 -15.32 -10.88
C ASN A 104 -7.04 -16.29 -9.68
N TRP A 105 -8.13 -16.42 -8.93
CA TRP A 105 -8.22 -17.33 -7.78
C TRP A 105 -8.34 -18.80 -8.21
N CYS A 106 -7.60 -19.67 -7.51
CA CYS A 106 -7.61 -21.11 -7.72
C CYS A 106 -7.56 -21.86 -6.37
N GLY A 107 -8.08 -23.09 -6.34
CA GLY A 107 -8.12 -23.96 -5.16
C GLY A 107 -6.92 -24.91 -5.06
N ILE A 108 -6.31 -25.05 -3.89
CA ILE A 108 -5.12 -25.90 -3.71
C ILE A 108 -5.49 -27.39 -3.73
N LYS A 109 -4.71 -28.19 -4.46
CA LYS A 109 -4.96 -29.63 -4.59
C LYS A 109 -4.78 -30.37 -3.24
N TYR A 110 -5.69 -31.27 -2.87
CA TYR A 110 -5.56 -32.12 -1.68
C TYR A 110 -4.33 -33.03 -1.74
N SER A 111 -3.87 -33.39 -2.94
CA SER A 111 -2.60 -34.12 -3.16
C SER A 111 -1.37 -33.35 -2.70
N CYS A 112 -1.47 -32.03 -2.49
CA CYS A 112 -0.41 -31.21 -1.93
C CYS A 112 -0.18 -31.45 -0.42
N GLY A 113 -1.03 -32.25 0.23
CA GLY A 113 -0.93 -32.57 1.66
C GLY A 113 0.00 -33.74 2.01
N ASN A 114 0.43 -34.56 1.04
CA ASN A 114 1.27 -35.73 1.29
C ASN A 114 2.45 -35.77 0.32
N SER A 115 3.66 -35.92 0.87
CA SER A 115 4.98 -36.01 0.22
C SER A 115 5.60 -34.70 -0.28
N ASN A 116 6.37 -34.11 0.64
CA ASN A 116 7.53 -33.27 0.36
C ASN A 116 8.53 -34.04 -0.53
N PRO A 117 8.83 -33.52 -1.73
CA PRO A 117 10.20 -33.12 -2.01
C PRO A 117 10.22 -31.71 -2.61
N GLN A 118 10.55 -30.73 -1.77
CA GLN A 118 10.73 -29.33 -2.14
C GLN A 118 11.94 -29.19 -3.10
N PRO A 119 11.76 -28.56 -4.28
CA PRO A 119 12.85 -28.24 -5.20
C PRO A 119 13.93 -27.42 -4.51
N SER A 120 15.19 -27.71 -4.83
CA SER A 120 16.44 -27.25 -4.21
C SER A 120 16.71 -25.74 -4.26
N ASN A 121 15.73 -24.92 -4.61
CA ASN A 121 15.86 -23.48 -4.82
C ASN A 121 14.68 -22.66 -4.27
N GLN A 122 13.81 -23.23 -3.41
CA GLN A 122 12.73 -22.49 -2.76
C GLN A 122 13.12 -21.94 -1.39
N CYS A 123 12.65 -20.74 -1.10
CA CYS A 123 12.93 -19.95 0.10
C CYS A 123 11.69 -19.18 0.55
N THR A 124 11.77 -18.60 1.74
CA THR A 124 10.78 -17.67 2.27
C THR A 124 10.37 -16.60 1.24
N GLY A 125 9.08 -16.29 1.11
CA GLY A 125 8.57 -15.33 0.11
C GLY A 125 8.39 -15.90 -1.31
N ASN A 126 8.83 -17.13 -1.55
CA ASN A 126 8.52 -18.00 -2.69
C ASN A 126 8.31 -17.29 -4.06
N GLY A 127 9.29 -16.47 -4.47
CA GLY A 127 9.35 -15.85 -5.80
C GLY A 127 9.03 -14.34 -5.84
N ALA A 128 8.41 -13.77 -4.79
CA ALA A 128 8.30 -12.33 -4.66
C ALA A 128 9.67 -11.67 -4.38
N TYR A 129 10.58 -12.45 -3.76
CA TYR A 129 11.96 -12.08 -3.49
C TYR A 129 12.90 -13.23 -3.86
N PRO A 130 14.12 -12.94 -4.35
CA PRO A 130 15.12 -13.96 -4.66
C PRO A 130 15.54 -14.73 -3.39
N CYS A 131 16.09 -15.92 -3.55
CA CYS A 131 16.58 -16.69 -2.40
C CYS A 131 17.97 -16.26 -1.98
N CYS A 132 18.19 -16.16 -0.68
CA CYS A 132 19.50 -15.86 -0.12
C CYS A 132 20.48 -17.01 -0.37
N ASN A 133 21.73 -16.65 -0.62
CA ASN A 133 22.87 -17.55 -0.62
C ASN A 133 23.31 -17.90 0.81
N THR A 134 23.03 -17.03 1.79
CA THR A 134 23.21 -17.27 3.22
C THR A 134 22.06 -18.06 3.82
N CYS A 135 22.40 -18.84 4.85
CA CYS A 135 21.45 -19.52 5.70
C CYS A 135 21.15 -18.77 7.01
N THR A 136 21.80 -17.63 7.21
CA THR A 136 21.66 -16.81 8.42
C THR A 136 20.53 -15.81 8.23
N ALA A 137 19.40 -16.06 8.89
CA ALA A 137 18.27 -15.14 8.92
C ALA A 137 18.62 -13.89 9.75
N THR A 138 18.40 -12.71 9.18
CA THR A 138 18.52 -11.43 9.90
C THR A 138 17.16 -10.90 10.34
N TYR A 139 16.06 -11.47 9.83
CA TYR A 139 14.69 -11.10 10.15
C TYR A 139 13.76 -12.31 10.05
N THR A 140 12.69 -12.35 10.85
CA THR A 140 11.70 -13.45 10.84
C THR A 140 10.32 -12.89 11.17
N ASP A 141 9.35 -13.21 10.32
CA ASP A 141 7.94 -12.84 10.46
C ASP A 141 7.03 -14.07 10.27
N SER A 142 5.73 -13.83 10.04
CA SER A 142 4.76 -14.88 9.76
C SER A 142 4.96 -15.60 8.43
N ASP A 143 5.65 -14.97 7.49
CA ASP A 143 5.89 -15.50 6.15
C ASP A 143 7.19 -16.31 6.08
N GLY A 144 8.13 -16.08 7.01
CA GLY A 144 9.21 -16.98 7.38
C GLY A 144 10.53 -16.27 7.69
N LYS A 145 11.67 -16.88 7.33
CA LYS A 145 13.02 -16.36 7.64
C LYS A 145 13.61 -15.59 6.46
N TRP A 146 14.15 -14.41 6.71
CA TRP A 146 14.62 -13.49 5.67
C TRP A 146 16.05 -13.00 5.94
N ALA A 147 16.76 -12.62 4.88
CA ALA A 147 18.01 -11.86 4.99
C ALA A 147 18.13 -10.82 3.87
N MET A 148 19.20 -10.03 3.90
CA MET A 148 19.52 -9.05 2.86
C MET A 148 20.86 -9.38 2.21
N GLU A 149 20.86 -9.52 0.89
CA GLU A 149 22.06 -9.73 0.05
C GLU A 149 22.10 -8.69 -1.05
N ASN A 150 23.27 -8.07 -1.27
CA ASN A 150 23.47 -7.04 -2.29
C ASN A 150 22.43 -5.88 -2.22
N GLY A 151 21.91 -5.58 -1.03
CA GLY A 151 20.94 -4.51 -0.80
C GLY A 151 19.49 -4.84 -1.17
N SER A 152 19.17 -6.10 -1.45
CA SER A 152 17.80 -6.57 -1.70
C SER A 152 17.36 -7.61 -0.67
N TRP A 153 16.08 -7.57 -0.29
CA TRP A 153 15.46 -8.61 0.53
C TRP A 153 15.50 -9.94 -0.22
N CYS A 154 15.90 -10.99 0.50
CA CYS A 154 15.91 -12.34 -0.01
C CYS A 154 15.32 -13.30 1.03
N GLY A 155 14.70 -14.37 0.55
CA GLY A 155 14.18 -15.43 1.41
C GLY A 155 15.28 -16.39 1.83
N ILE A 156 15.31 -16.81 3.09
CA ILE A 156 16.18 -17.92 3.51
C ILE A 156 15.67 -19.21 2.89
N LYS A 157 16.57 -19.93 2.20
CA LYS A 157 16.25 -21.22 1.58
C LYS A 157 15.76 -22.19 2.65
N TYR A 158 14.69 -22.94 2.37
CA TYR A 158 14.17 -23.89 3.34
C TYR A 158 15.18 -25.01 3.69
N THR A 159 16.15 -25.25 2.80
CA THR A 159 17.31 -26.14 3.00
C THR A 159 18.28 -25.68 4.09
N CYS A 160 18.21 -24.42 4.52
CA CYS A 160 19.05 -23.84 5.58
C CYS A 160 18.66 -24.27 7.00
N SER A 161 17.59 -25.06 7.14
CA SER A 161 17.09 -25.50 8.44
C SER A 161 17.99 -26.52 9.17
N ASN A 162 19.14 -26.90 8.59
CA ASN A 162 19.98 -28.00 9.07
C ASN A 162 21.47 -27.68 9.39
N GLN A 163 21.91 -26.43 9.55
CA GLN A 163 23.33 -26.16 9.92
C GLN A 163 23.47 -25.06 10.99
N GLN A 164 24.12 -25.41 12.10
CA GLN A 164 24.52 -24.50 13.18
C GLN A 164 25.80 -23.73 12.81
N GLN A 165 25.80 -22.43 13.17
CA GLN A 165 26.91 -21.48 13.39
C GLN A 165 28.33 -21.83 12.87
N GLN A 166 28.91 -20.95 12.04
CA GLN A 166 30.25 -20.40 12.29
C GLN A 166 30.38 -18.97 11.72
N VAL A 167 30.91 -18.09 12.56
CA VAL A 167 31.28 -16.69 12.28
C VAL A 167 32.65 -16.68 11.62
N THR A 168 32.78 -16.05 10.45
CA THR A 168 34.10 -15.64 9.94
C THR A 168 34.01 -14.27 9.29
N THR A 169 34.65 -13.30 9.94
CA THR A 169 34.88 -11.93 9.47
C THR A 169 35.88 -11.94 8.30
N THR A 170 35.58 -11.30 7.17
CA THR A 170 36.63 -10.90 6.22
C THR A 170 36.29 -9.58 5.55
N THR A 171 37.21 -8.62 5.73
CA THR A 171 37.21 -7.26 5.21
C THR A 171 37.72 -7.24 3.78
N THR A 172 37.06 -6.54 2.85
CA THR A 172 37.70 -6.01 1.63
C THR A 172 37.01 -4.72 1.17
N LYS A 173 37.83 -3.72 0.83
CA LYS A 173 37.47 -2.34 0.44
C LYS A 173 37.22 -2.18 -1.07
N SER A 174 36.31 -1.24 -1.39
CA SER A 174 36.25 -0.32 -2.56
C SER A 174 35.94 -0.92 -3.95
N THR A 175 34.89 -0.50 -4.67
CA THR A 175 34.79 0.82 -5.35
C THR A 175 33.33 1.13 -5.77
N GLN A 176 32.95 2.42 -5.73
CA GLN A 176 31.59 2.98 -5.88
C GLN A 176 31.19 3.33 -7.33
N GLN A 177 29.88 3.32 -7.62
CA GLN A 177 29.15 4.44 -8.26
C GLN A 177 27.63 4.34 -7.96
N ALA A 178 26.91 5.47 -7.88
CA ALA A 178 26.00 5.80 -6.78
C ALA A 178 24.65 6.44 -7.18
N GLN A 179 23.56 6.15 -6.43
CA GLN A 179 22.48 7.10 -6.05
C GLN A 179 21.47 6.49 -5.03
N PRO A 180 20.71 7.32 -4.29
CA PRO A 180 20.94 7.70 -2.90
C PRO A 180 20.33 6.71 -1.89
N THR A 181 21.18 6.09 -1.09
CA THR A 181 20.82 5.41 0.16
C THR A 181 20.85 6.41 1.31
N GLY A 182 19.68 6.77 1.84
CA GLY A 182 19.55 7.32 3.19
C GLY A 182 19.84 6.21 4.22
N THR A 183 20.73 6.50 5.15
CA THR A 183 21.33 5.57 6.11
C THR A 183 20.36 5.17 7.23
N ASN A 184 19.59 4.08 7.08
CA ASN A 184 18.90 3.43 8.22
C ASN A 184 19.87 2.57 9.07
N GLY A 185 21.08 3.07 9.31
CA GLY A 185 22.13 2.35 10.05
C GLY A 185 22.22 2.65 11.54
N ASN A 186 21.60 3.75 12.02
CA ASN A 186 21.90 4.26 13.36
C ASN A 186 20.70 4.38 14.31
N VAL A 187 19.44 4.32 13.84
CA VAL A 187 18.29 4.58 14.74
C VAL A 187 18.20 3.48 15.81
N PRO A 188 18.37 3.81 17.10
CA PRO A 188 18.38 2.80 18.17
C PRO A 188 16.99 2.22 18.37
N LEU A 189 16.94 0.93 18.74
CA LEU A 189 15.70 0.30 19.17
C LEU A 189 15.12 0.98 20.41
N ASN A 190 15.99 1.44 21.30
CA ASN A 190 15.63 2.20 22.50
C ASN A 190 16.25 3.60 22.40
N PRO A 191 15.54 4.58 21.81
CA PRO A 191 16.06 5.93 21.68
C PRO A 191 16.29 6.56 23.07
N PRO A 192 17.43 7.26 23.29
CA PRO A 192 17.71 7.89 24.57
C PRO A 192 16.58 8.78 25.04
N ASP A 193 16.31 8.82 26.33
CA ASP A 193 15.28 9.71 26.83
C ASP A 193 15.71 11.19 26.73
N PHE A 194 14.74 12.10 26.70
CA PHE A 194 14.96 13.54 26.74
C PHE A 194 13.84 14.27 27.49
N SER A 195 14.19 15.48 27.95
CA SER A 195 13.25 16.46 28.51
C SER A 195 13.00 17.56 27.48
N GLY A 196 11.79 18.11 27.46
CA GLY A 196 11.41 19.12 26.49
C GLY A 196 10.15 19.84 26.91
N GLN A 197 9.57 20.59 25.96
CA GLN A 197 8.29 21.25 26.16
C GLN A 197 7.16 20.22 26.14
N THR A 198 6.07 20.50 26.86
CA THR A 198 4.87 19.66 26.79
C THR A 198 4.01 20.06 25.60
N GLY A 199 3.36 19.08 24.99
CA GLY A 199 2.46 19.29 23.88
C GLY A 199 1.31 18.30 23.86
N LYS A 200 0.32 18.61 23.03
CA LYS A 200 -0.85 17.75 22.77
C LYS A 200 -0.80 17.27 21.33
N THR A 201 -1.46 16.15 21.08
CA THR A 201 -1.59 15.63 19.72
C THR A 201 -3.05 15.43 19.33
N THR A 202 -3.30 15.54 18.04
CA THR A 202 -4.49 15.02 17.37
C THR A 202 -4.05 14.23 16.14
N ARG A 203 -5.01 13.85 15.30
CA ARG A 203 -4.78 13.10 14.07
C ARG A 203 -5.66 13.66 12.97
N TYR A 204 -5.12 13.76 11.75
CA TYR A 204 -5.89 14.18 10.59
C TYR A 204 -5.33 13.63 9.28
N TRP A 205 -6.16 13.65 8.25
CA TRP A 205 -5.77 13.57 6.85
C TRP A 205 -6.90 14.14 6.00
N ASP A 206 -6.75 15.39 5.58
CA ASP A 206 -7.77 16.14 4.82
C ASP A 206 -7.50 16.22 3.32
N CYS A 207 -6.35 15.68 2.88
CA CYS A 207 -5.82 15.73 1.52
C CYS A 207 -5.51 17.15 1.01
N CYS A 208 -5.68 18.18 1.82
CA CYS A 208 -5.48 19.55 1.41
C CYS A 208 -4.01 19.81 1.06
N LEU A 209 -3.78 20.78 0.17
CA LEU A 209 -2.46 21.37 0.01
C LEU A 209 -1.98 21.91 1.36
N ALA A 210 -0.85 21.40 1.83
CA ALA A 210 -0.28 21.78 3.12
C ALA A 210 0.20 23.26 3.10
N SER A 211 0.05 23.98 4.21
CA SER A 211 0.38 25.42 4.28
C SER A 211 1.85 25.72 3.97
N CYS A 212 2.79 24.82 4.30
CA CYS A 212 4.20 25.01 3.99
C CYS A 212 4.55 24.66 2.53
N SER A 213 3.56 24.38 1.68
CA SER A 213 3.74 24.28 0.23
C SER A 213 3.70 25.64 -0.47
N TRP A 214 3.20 26.67 0.23
CA TRP A 214 3.18 28.05 -0.23
C TRP A 214 4.54 28.71 0.00
N GLN A 215 5.10 29.31 -1.05
CA GLN A 215 6.45 29.88 -1.02
C GLN A 215 6.59 31.01 0.00
N GLU A 216 5.55 31.80 0.19
CA GLU A 216 5.47 32.87 1.18
C GLU A 216 5.70 32.34 2.61
N ASN A 217 5.05 31.22 2.97
CA ASN A 217 5.14 30.66 4.31
C ASN A 217 6.51 30.07 4.60
N THR A 218 7.18 29.48 3.60
CA THR A 218 8.54 28.95 3.79
C THR A 218 9.61 30.02 3.74
N LYS A 219 9.43 31.08 2.94
CA LYS A 219 10.32 32.26 2.93
C LYS A 219 10.32 32.96 4.29
N ASP A 220 9.15 33.17 4.88
CA ASP A 220 9.03 33.80 6.20
C ASP A 220 9.67 32.94 7.31
N ALA A 221 9.62 31.61 7.15
CA ALA A 221 10.32 30.67 8.03
C ALA A 221 11.84 30.56 7.75
N GLY A 222 12.34 31.15 6.65
CA GLY A 222 13.72 31.03 6.21
C GLY A 222 14.10 29.65 5.66
N ALA A 223 13.12 28.82 5.29
CA ALA A 223 13.35 27.47 4.78
C ALA A 223 13.81 27.48 3.30
N LYS A 224 14.59 26.46 2.95
CA LYS A 224 15.03 26.16 1.59
C LYS A 224 14.02 25.20 0.96
N GLY A 225 13.40 25.63 -0.13
CA GLY A 225 12.35 24.89 -0.80
C GLY A 225 10.96 25.14 -0.20
N VAL A 226 9.99 24.36 -0.67
CA VAL A 226 8.63 24.28 -0.13
C VAL A 226 8.32 22.83 0.14
N VAL A 227 7.34 22.56 1.01
CA VAL A 227 6.79 21.21 1.07
C VAL A 227 6.21 20.85 -0.29
N ARG A 228 6.65 19.72 -0.83
CA ARG A 228 6.22 19.22 -2.12
C ARG A 228 4.72 18.98 -2.09
N SER A 229 4.06 19.49 -3.10
CA SER A 229 2.65 19.24 -3.36
C SER A 229 2.50 18.37 -4.60
N CYS A 230 1.35 17.72 -4.74
CA CYS A 230 1.11 16.77 -5.81
C CYS A 230 -0.16 17.13 -6.59
N ASN A 231 -0.21 16.66 -7.84
CA ASN A 231 -1.44 16.62 -8.61
C ASN A 231 -2.47 15.69 -7.95
N LYS A 232 -3.66 15.61 -8.56
CA LYS A 232 -4.78 14.79 -8.06
C LYS A 232 -4.42 13.31 -7.82
N ASP A 233 -3.47 12.76 -8.57
CA ASP A 233 -2.98 11.39 -8.36
C ASP A 233 -2.24 11.19 -7.01
N GLY A 234 -1.85 12.29 -6.34
CA GLY A 234 -1.08 12.28 -5.09
C GLY A 234 0.37 11.82 -5.25
N ILE A 235 0.86 11.65 -6.48
CA ILE A 235 2.19 11.11 -6.79
C ILE A 235 2.99 12.11 -7.62
N THR A 236 2.40 12.63 -8.70
CA THR A 236 3.09 13.53 -9.63
C THR A 236 3.32 14.88 -8.95
N PRO A 237 4.58 15.30 -8.73
CA PRO A 237 4.85 16.58 -8.09
C PRO A 237 4.29 17.75 -8.90
N PHE A 238 3.62 18.68 -8.21
CA PHE A 238 3.19 19.93 -8.82
C PHE A 238 4.35 20.93 -8.82
N THR A 239 4.86 21.28 -10.01
CA THR A 239 6.07 22.10 -10.17
C THR A 239 5.81 23.55 -10.53
N ASP A 240 4.59 23.91 -10.95
CA ASP A 240 4.22 25.29 -11.35
C ASP A 240 3.89 26.18 -10.14
N LEU A 241 4.85 26.29 -9.22
CA LEU A 241 4.68 26.97 -7.93
C LEU A 241 4.35 28.46 -8.08
N SER A 242 4.76 29.11 -9.17
CA SER A 242 4.46 30.53 -9.43
C SER A 242 2.98 30.77 -9.73
N ASN A 243 2.26 29.73 -10.18
CA ASN A 243 0.83 29.78 -10.45
C ASN A 243 -0.02 29.07 -9.39
N LEU A 244 0.58 28.58 -8.30
CA LEU A 244 -0.12 27.85 -7.24
C LEU A 244 -1.29 28.64 -6.64
N TRP A 245 -1.18 29.97 -6.55
CA TRP A 245 -2.26 30.87 -6.09
C TRP A 245 -3.50 30.86 -7.01
N ARG A 246 -3.30 30.58 -8.31
CA ARG A 246 -4.36 30.48 -9.32
C ARG A 246 -4.94 29.07 -9.38
N ILE A 247 -4.09 28.05 -9.34
CA ILE A 247 -4.51 26.64 -9.40
C ILE A 247 -5.17 26.19 -8.10
N LYS A 248 -4.69 26.72 -6.95
CA LYS A 248 -5.21 26.54 -5.60
C LYS A 248 -5.17 25.10 -5.06
N SER A 249 -5.34 25.00 -3.75
CA SER A 249 -5.61 23.74 -3.05
C SER A 249 -6.90 23.11 -3.55
N GLY A 250 -6.96 21.78 -3.62
CA GLY A 250 -8.20 21.03 -3.81
C GLY A 250 -9.29 21.41 -2.80
N CYS A 251 -8.89 21.77 -1.57
CA CYS A 251 -9.80 22.24 -0.53
C CYS A 251 -10.38 23.64 -0.76
N ASN A 252 -9.90 24.35 -1.80
CA ASN A 252 -10.41 25.64 -2.23
C ASN A 252 -10.84 25.63 -3.71
N GLY A 253 -11.31 24.46 -4.19
CA GLY A 253 -11.79 24.28 -5.57
C GLY A 253 -10.67 24.19 -6.62
N GLY A 254 -9.43 23.99 -6.18
CA GLY A 254 -8.28 23.78 -7.04
C GLY A 254 -8.00 22.32 -7.37
N SER A 255 -6.78 22.04 -7.81
CA SER A 255 -6.36 20.69 -8.25
C SER A 255 -5.01 20.25 -7.69
N VAL A 256 -4.53 20.92 -6.64
CA VAL A 256 -3.26 20.59 -5.95
C VAL A 256 -3.56 20.05 -4.55
N TYR A 257 -2.88 18.96 -4.19
CA TYR A 257 -3.14 18.18 -2.99
C TYR A 257 -1.83 17.87 -2.25
N MET A 258 -1.97 17.34 -1.04
CA MET A 258 -0.86 16.69 -0.34
C MET A 258 -0.40 15.44 -1.10
N CYS A 259 0.90 15.15 -1.02
CA CYS A 259 1.47 13.95 -1.63
C CYS A 259 1.23 12.71 -0.77
N ASN A 260 1.01 11.57 -1.43
CA ASN A 260 0.73 10.29 -0.77
C ASN A 260 1.91 9.84 0.10
N ASP A 261 3.15 10.13 -0.29
CA ASP A 261 4.35 9.75 0.49
C ASP A 261 4.56 10.61 1.75
N GLN A 262 3.74 11.63 2.01
CA GLN A 262 3.72 12.39 3.27
C GLN A 262 2.90 11.69 4.36
N GLN A 263 2.97 10.36 4.40
CA GLN A 263 2.37 9.48 5.40
C GLN A 263 3.37 9.14 6.52
N PRO A 264 2.90 8.70 7.70
CA PRO A 264 3.77 8.25 8.77
C PRO A 264 4.22 6.80 8.56
N TRP A 265 5.40 6.45 9.06
CA TRP A 265 5.91 5.07 9.01
C TRP A 265 6.76 4.72 10.23
N ALA A 266 6.85 3.43 10.53
CA ALA A 266 7.69 2.91 11.60
C ALA A 266 9.12 2.70 11.09
N ILE A 267 10.11 3.19 11.83
CA ILE A 267 11.53 2.85 11.61
C ILE A 267 11.84 1.53 12.33
N ASN A 268 11.35 1.40 13.55
CA ASN A 268 11.39 0.18 14.36
C ASN A 268 10.20 0.20 15.33
N GLU A 269 10.15 -0.73 16.29
CA GLU A 269 9.02 -0.83 17.22
C GLU A 269 8.84 0.41 18.13
N ASN A 270 9.87 1.22 18.37
CA ASN A 270 9.84 2.37 19.30
C ASN A 270 10.10 3.73 18.65
N VAL A 271 10.52 3.76 17.38
CA VAL A 271 10.75 4.99 16.61
C VAL A 271 9.93 4.98 15.33
N ALA A 272 9.19 6.06 15.09
CA ALA A 272 8.48 6.34 13.84
C ALA A 272 8.85 7.71 13.30
N TYR A 273 8.75 7.89 11.99
CA TYR A 273 8.85 9.18 11.32
C TYR A 273 7.50 9.56 10.71
N GLY A 274 7.29 10.86 10.49
CA GLY A 274 6.10 11.33 9.78
C GLY A 274 5.98 12.84 9.74
N PHE A 275 4.76 13.33 9.57
CA PHE A 275 4.49 14.73 9.29
C PHE A 275 3.35 15.24 10.18
N VAL A 276 3.36 16.54 10.47
CA VAL A 276 2.37 17.19 11.35
C VAL A 276 1.89 18.53 10.80
N ALA A 277 0.67 18.91 11.17
CA ALA A 277 0.30 20.32 11.25
C ALA A 277 0.65 20.86 12.64
N SER A 278 1.28 22.03 12.71
CA SER A 278 1.63 22.68 13.97
C SER A 278 1.84 24.19 13.79
N HIS A 279 1.90 24.91 14.91
CA HIS A 279 2.33 26.32 14.96
C HIS A 279 3.86 26.47 15.02
N GLU A 280 4.60 25.36 15.01
CA GLU A 280 6.03 25.35 14.78
C GLU A 280 6.35 25.94 13.40
N LYS A 281 7.56 26.49 13.22
CA LYS A 281 7.98 27.09 11.94
C LYS A 281 7.93 26.04 10.83
N CYS A 282 7.50 26.45 9.64
CA CYS A 282 7.43 25.58 8.47
C CYS A 282 8.74 24.79 8.25
N CYS A 283 8.56 23.52 7.92
CA CYS A 283 9.61 22.55 7.59
C CYS A 283 10.53 22.16 8.75
N THR A 284 10.37 22.74 9.94
CA THR A 284 11.14 22.31 11.11
C THR A 284 10.74 20.92 11.58
N CYS A 285 11.69 20.22 12.20
CA CYS A 285 11.48 18.89 12.74
C CYS A 285 11.51 18.86 14.26
N GLN A 286 10.57 18.14 14.84
CA GLN A 286 10.42 17.95 16.26
C GLN A 286 10.56 16.47 16.58
N ARG A 287 11.28 16.17 17.65
CA ARG A 287 11.31 14.84 18.25
C ARG A 287 10.26 14.82 19.34
N LEU A 288 9.24 14.00 19.16
CA LEU A 288 8.16 13.79 20.11
C LEU A 288 8.45 12.52 20.92
N LYS A 289 8.23 12.57 22.23
CA LYS A 289 8.11 11.38 23.09
C LYS A 289 6.71 11.36 23.66
N PHE A 290 5.96 10.29 23.38
CA PHE A 290 4.62 10.14 23.94
C PHE A 290 4.68 9.89 25.44
N THR A 291 3.82 10.58 26.19
CA THR A 291 3.76 10.52 27.66
C THR A 291 2.46 9.91 28.18
N SER A 292 1.50 9.63 27.30
CA SER A 292 0.25 8.95 27.66
C SER A 292 -0.23 8.00 26.56
N GLY A 293 -1.25 7.21 26.87
CA GLY A 293 -1.84 6.24 25.94
C GLY A 293 -0.98 4.99 25.72
N PRO A 294 -1.40 4.08 24.82
CA PRO A 294 -0.73 2.79 24.58
C PRO A 294 0.65 2.91 23.91
N VAL A 295 1.03 4.12 23.49
CA VAL A 295 2.32 4.44 22.86
C VAL A 295 3.27 5.19 23.79
N ALA A 296 2.92 5.37 25.07
CA ALA A 296 3.78 6.05 26.03
C ALA A 296 5.20 5.47 26.04
N GLY A 297 6.20 6.35 25.99
CA GLY A 297 7.62 5.99 25.89
C GLY A 297 8.15 5.87 24.45
N LYS A 298 7.29 5.61 23.45
CA LYS A 298 7.70 5.63 22.04
C LYS A 298 8.04 7.05 21.60
N GLN A 299 8.87 7.15 20.58
CA GLN A 299 9.29 8.43 20.04
C GLN A 299 8.96 8.54 18.56
N MET A 300 8.58 9.74 18.13
CA MET A 300 8.28 10.04 16.74
C MET A 300 9.02 11.29 16.31
N ILE A 301 9.71 11.25 15.16
CA ILE A 301 10.34 12.44 14.58
C ILE A 301 9.41 12.93 13.49
N VAL A 302 8.95 14.16 13.62
CA VAL A 302 7.95 14.74 12.74
C VAL A 302 8.50 15.98 12.06
N GLN A 303 8.15 16.18 10.79
CA GLN A 303 8.36 17.45 10.10
C GLN A 303 7.05 18.25 10.04
N THR A 304 7.12 19.54 10.39
CA THR A 304 5.97 20.46 10.29
C THR A 304 5.75 20.84 8.84
N THR A 305 4.68 20.34 8.23
CA THR A 305 4.33 20.62 6.83
C THR A 305 3.12 21.52 6.67
N ASN A 306 2.33 21.66 7.72
CA ASN A 306 1.09 22.43 7.72
C ASN A 306 0.94 23.24 9.01
N THR A 307 -0.01 24.18 9.03
CA THR A 307 -0.42 24.93 10.21
C THR A 307 -1.94 24.89 10.32
N GLY A 308 -2.46 24.48 11.47
CA GLY A 308 -3.90 24.45 11.73
C GLY A 308 -4.34 25.69 12.53
N GLY A 309 -5.39 26.37 12.07
CA GLY A 309 -5.93 27.57 12.72
C GLY A 309 -6.65 27.30 14.05
N ASP A 310 -7.07 26.05 14.27
CA ASP A 310 -7.76 25.54 15.45
C ASP A 310 -6.82 24.92 16.49
N LEU A 311 -5.53 24.82 16.17
CA LEU A 311 -4.53 24.24 17.07
C LEU A 311 -4.19 25.23 18.20
N SER A 312 -4.16 24.73 19.43
CA SER A 312 -3.61 25.51 20.55
C SER A 312 -2.09 25.60 20.48
N GLN A 313 -1.45 26.38 21.35
CA GLN A 313 0.02 26.34 21.47
C GLN A 313 0.52 24.92 21.75
N ASN A 314 1.67 24.56 21.18
CA ASN A 314 2.33 23.26 21.33
C ASN A 314 1.43 22.06 20.98
N HIS A 315 0.67 22.18 19.90
CA HIS A 315 -0.22 21.13 19.39
C HIS A 315 0.33 20.60 18.05
N PHE A 316 0.40 19.28 17.97
CA PHE A 316 0.83 18.52 16.78
C PHE A 316 -0.33 17.69 16.25
N ASP A 317 -0.92 18.11 15.14
CA ASP A 317 -1.91 17.30 14.44
C ASP A 317 -1.19 16.32 13.52
N ILE A 318 -1.17 15.05 13.87
CA ILE A 318 -0.34 14.05 13.18
C ILE A 318 -1.04 13.60 11.90
N GLN A 319 -0.35 13.72 10.78
CA GLN A 319 -0.84 13.24 9.49
C GLN A 319 -0.89 11.73 9.50
N MET A 320 -2.10 11.17 9.42
CA MET A 320 -2.33 9.74 9.28
C MET A 320 -3.64 9.51 8.51
N PRO A 321 -3.61 8.84 7.35
CA PRO A 321 -4.82 8.55 6.60
C PRO A 321 -5.88 7.85 7.43
N GLY A 322 -7.13 8.29 7.26
CA GLY A 322 -8.24 7.82 8.08
C GLY A 322 -8.24 8.41 9.49
N GLY A 323 -7.42 9.42 9.79
CA GLY A 323 -7.45 10.21 11.04
C GLY A 323 -8.64 11.19 11.13
N GLY A 324 -9.35 11.40 10.02
CA GLY A 324 -10.44 12.36 9.91
C GLY A 324 -10.02 13.61 9.14
N PHE A 325 -10.98 14.21 8.45
CA PHE A 325 -10.79 15.41 7.62
C PHE A 325 -10.63 16.69 8.45
N GLY A 326 -11.30 16.75 9.60
CA GLY A 326 -11.43 17.98 10.35
C GLY A 326 -12.28 19.02 9.61
N ILE A 327 -11.77 20.24 9.51
CA ILE A 327 -12.52 21.38 8.96
C ILE A 327 -12.71 21.25 7.44
N PHE A 328 -11.71 20.74 6.71
CA PHE A 328 -11.70 20.71 5.25
C PHE A 328 -11.76 19.28 4.72
N ASP A 329 -12.47 19.05 3.61
CA ASP A 329 -12.48 17.77 2.90
C ASP A 329 -11.95 17.96 1.48
N GLY A 330 -10.64 17.78 1.31
CA GLY A 330 -10.01 17.67 0.00
C GLY A 330 -10.10 16.26 -0.57
N CYS A 331 -10.21 15.25 0.28
CA CYS A 331 -10.12 13.84 -0.09
C CYS A 331 -11.24 13.40 -1.02
N THR A 332 -12.47 13.88 -0.79
CA THR A 332 -13.60 13.63 -1.70
C THR A 332 -13.31 14.17 -3.11
N SER A 333 -12.67 15.33 -3.22
CA SER A 333 -12.32 15.89 -4.53
C SER A 333 -11.11 15.20 -5.17
N GLN A 334 -10.17 14.69 -4.37
CA GLN A 334 -8.96 14.01 -4.85
C GLN A 334 -9.26 12.58 -5.32
N PHE A 335 -9.88 11.77 -4.47
CA PHE A 335 -10.05 10.34 -4.68
C PHE A 335 -11.49 9.92 -5.00
N GLY A 336 -12.44 10.88 -4.98
CA GLY A 336 -13.86 10.62 -5.14
C GLY A 336 -14.56 10.24 -3.82
N GLY A 337 -15.85 10.54 -3.74
CA GLY A 337 -16.68 10.32 -2.54
C GLY A 337 -17.17 8.88 -2.33
N SER A 338 -16.70 7.91 -3.13
CA SER A 338 -17.08 6.50 -3.00
C SER A 338 -16.37 5.76 -1.87
N HIS A 339 -15.32 6.35 -1.31
CA HIS A 339 -14.56 5.78 -0.19
C HIS A 339 -15.24 6.12 1.14
N ASN A 340 -15.18 5.18 2.09
CA ASN A 340 -15.61 5.42 3.46
C ASN A 340 -14.42 5.88 4.30
N TRP A 341 -14.38 7.18 4.60
CA TRP A 341 -13.30 7.83 5.33
C TRP A 341 -13.48 7.83 6.86
N GLY A 342 -14.60 7.30 7.36
CA GLY A 342 -14.97 7.32 8.76
C GLY A 342 -15.55 8.67 9.21
N GLU A 343 -15.45 8.95 10.51
CA GLU A 343 -15.99 10.19 11.08
C GLU A 343 -15.19 11.43 10.65
N ARG A 344 -15.87 12.57 10.50
CA ARG A 344 -15.23 13.84 10.13
C ARG A 344 -14.05 14.19 11.03
N TYR A 345 -14.19 13.96 12.33
CA TYR A 345 -13.13 14.14 13.32
C TYR A 345 -12.80 12.79 13.95
N GLY A 346 -11.52 12.40 13.91
CA GLY A 346 -11.05 11.10 14.44
C GLY A 346 -11.16 9.93 13.45
N GLY A 347 -11.88 10.09 12.34
CA GLY A 347 -11.88 9.19 11.19
C GLY A 347 -12.38 7.78 11.51
N ILE A 348 -11.77 6.78 10.87
CA ILE A 348 -12.14 5.37 11.03
C ILE A 348 -11.83 4.85 12.44
N LYS A 349 -12.49 3.76 12.85
CA LYS A 349 -12.44 3.25 14.23
C LYS A 349 -11.66 1.94 14.37
N SER A 350 -11.41 1.24 13.27
CA SER A 350 -10.75 -0.08 13.24
C SER A 350 -9.79 -0.24 12.07
N ALA A 351 -8.78 -1.10 12.23
CA ALA A 351 -7.80 -1.38 11.19
C ALA A 351 -8.43 -1.97 9.91
N SER A 352 -9.51 -2.76 10.04
CA SER A 352 -10.24 -3.32 8.90
C SER A 352 -10.85 -2.25 7.99
N GLU A 353 -11.17 -1.07 8.53
CA GLU A 353 -11.69 0.04 7.74
C GLU A 353 -10.64 0.69 6.83
N CYS A 354 -9.34 0.43 7.04
CA CYS A 354 -8.29 0.84 6.09
C CYS A 354 -8.51 0.24 4.69
N ALA A 355 -9.20 -0.91 4.59
CA ALA A 355 -9.57 -1.49 3.30
C ALA A 355 -10.47 -0.57 2.46
N ASN A 356 -11.21 0.34 3.11
CA ASN A 356 -12.15 1.28 2.48
C ASN A 356 -11.48 2.58 2.01
N LEU A 357 -10.21 2.79 2.34
CA LEU A 357 -9.42 3.93 1.86
C LEU A 357 -8.75 3.61 0.51
N PRO A 358 -8.35 4.63 -0.27
CA PRO A 358 -7.55 4.43 -1.47
C PRO A 358 -6.30 3.59 -1.19
N ALA A 359 -5.95 2.69 -2.10
CA ALA A 359 -4.84 1.75 -1.92
C ALA A 359 -3.52 2.43 -1.51
N VAL A 360 -3.23 3.59 -2.09
CA VAL A 360 -2.03 4.39 -1.83
C VAL A 360 -1.95 4.97 -0.41
N LEU A 361 -3.05 4.95 0.36
CA LEU A 361 -3.14 5.48 1.72
C LEU A 361 -3.26 4.39 2.80
N LYS A 362 -3.27 3.11 2.39
CA LYS A 362 -3.52 2.00 3.32
C LYS A 362 -2.38 1.81 4.31
N GLU A 363 -1.13 1.97 3.90
CA GLU A 363 0.02 1.77 4.78
C GLU A 363 0.06 2.79 5.93
N GLY A 364 -0.13 4.08 5.66
CA GLY A 364 -0.23 5.09 6.71
C GLY A 364 -1.48 4.94 7.57
N CYS A 365 -2.57 4.43 7.00
CA CYS A 365 -3.77 4.07 7.74
C CYS A 365 -3.50 2.92 8.73
N GLU A 366 -2.86 1.85 8.27
CA GLU A 366 -2.53 0.68 9.08
C GLU A 366 -1.48 1.01 10.15
N TRP A 367 -0.54 1.92 9.86
CA TRP A 367 0.42 2.44 10.83
C TRP A 367 -0.29 2.97 12.10
N ARG A 368 -1.44 3.65 11.95
CA ARG A 368 -2.25 4.18 13.06
C ARG A 368 -2.63 3.07 14.05
N PHE A 369 -3.01 1.89 13.55
CA PHE A 369 -3.46 0.78 14.40
C PHE A 369 -2.30 -0.12 14.84
N ASN A 370 -1.27 -0.25 14.01
CA ASN A 370 -0.16 -1.17 14.24
C ASN A 370 0.92 -0.57 15.15
N TRP A 371 1.61 0.49 14.71
CA TRP A 371 2.69 1.09 15.48
C TRP A 371 2.14 2.08 16.52
N PHE A 372 1.19 2.91 16.10
CA PHE A 372 0.59 3.94 16.94
C PHE A 372 -0.51 3.40 17.87
N LYS A 373 -0.82 2.11 17.79
CA LYS A 373 -1.74 1.38 18.68
C LYS A 373 -3.11 2.06 18.86
N ASN A 374 -3.58 2.75 17.82
CA ASN A 374 -4.79 3.55 17.81
C ASN A 374 -4.89 4.49 19.03
N ALA A 375 -3.76 5.06 19.46
CA ALA A 375 -3.72 5.97 20.60
C ALA A 375 -4.61 7.19 20.34
N ASP A 376 -5.49 7.50 21.29
CA ASP A 376 -6.39 8.64 21.17
C ASP A 376 -5.74 9.88 21.80
N ASN A 377 -5.22 10.75 20.93
CA ASN A 377 -4.64 12.05 21.29
C ASN A 377 -3.61 11.98 22.43
N PRO A 378 -2.58 11.11 22.33
CA PRO A 378 -1.59 10.98 23.38
C PRO A 378 -0.85 12.30 23.62
N ALA A 379 -0.60 12.62 24.89
CA ALA A 379 0.23 13.75 25.26
C ALA A 379 1.69 13.47 24.88
N VAL A 380 2.46 14.54 24.66
CA VAL A 380 3.88 14.43 24.31
C VAL A 380 4.74 15.38 25.14
N VAL A 381 6.02 15.04 25.24
CA VAL A 381 7.07 16.05 25.38
C VAL A 381 7.86 16.12 24.08
N PHE A 382 8.33 17.30 23.70
CA PHE A 382 9.02 17.51 22.43
C PHE A 382 10.21 18.47 22.51
N GLU A 383 11.13 18.28 21.59
CA GLU A 383 12.27 19.17 21.35
C GLU A 383 12.48 19.38 19.84
N ARG A 384 12.96 20.58 19.45
CA ARG A 384 13.40 20.86 18.08
C ARG A 384 14.70 20.11 17.82
N VAL A 385 14.75 19.35 16.73
CA VAL A 385 15.92 18.57 16.30
C VAL A 385 16.25 18.86 14.85
N GLN A 386 17.48 18.60 14.43
CA GLN A 386 17.86 18.60 13.01
C GLN A 386 16.97 17.62 12.24
N CYS A 387 16.50 18.02 11.06
CA CYS A 387 15.64 17.18 10.25
C CYS A 387 16.42 15.97 9.68
N PRO A 388 15.93 14.73 9.89
CA PRO A 388 16.40 13.57 9.15
C PRO A 388 16.22 13.76 7.64
N LYS A 389 17.17 13.25 6.85
CA LYS A 389 17.08 13.33 5.38
C LYS A 389 15.87 12.57 4.86
N GLU A 390 15.48 11.50 5.54
CA GLU A 390 14.31 10.68 5.20
C GLU A 390 13.02 11.51 5.17
N LEU A 391 12.90 12.55 6.00
CA LEU A 391 11.76 13.48 5.98
C LEU A 391 11.94 14.56 4.92
N THR A 392 13.11 15.18 4.86
CA THR A 392 13.35 16.32 3.94
C THR A 392 13.46 15.91 2.48
N ASP A 393 13.87 14.67 2.20
CA ASP A 393 13.93 14.15 0.83
C ASP A 393 12.52 13.84 0.31
N ILE A 394 11.57 13.49 1.19
CA ILE A 394 10.15 13.35 0.85
C ILE A 394 9.56 14.74 0.57
N THR A 395 9.72 15.70 1.49
CA THR A 395 9.05 17.00 1.35
C THR A 395 9.77 17.95 0.43
N GLY A 396 11.07 17.80 0.21
CA GLY A 396 11.89 18.79 -0.48
C GLY A 396 12.08 20.10 0.29
N CYS A 397 11.70 20.17 1.56
CA CYS A 397 11.79 21.38 2.38
C CYS A 397 12.76 21.19 3.55
N VAL A 398 13.71 22.11 3.70
CA VAL A 398 14.73 22.09 4.77
C VAL A 398 14.77 23.46 5.47
N PRO A 399 14.67 23.53 6.80
CA PRO A 399 14.80 24.81 7.52
C PRO A 399 16.14 25.50 7.26
N GLY A 400 16.16 26.82 7.17
CA GLY A 400 17.40 27.57 6.96
C GLY A 400 18.42 27.42 8.10
N ASP A 401 17.91 27.21 9.31
CA ASP A 401 18.69 27.04 10.54
C ASP A 401 18.93 25.56 10.92
N ASP A 402 18.61 24.61 10.04
CA ASP A 402 18.55 23.19 10.41
C ASP A 402 19.90 22.64 10.88
N ALA A 403 21.01 23.13 10.32
CA ALA A 403 22.37 22.74 10.73
C ALA A 403 22.74 23.20 12.16
N SER A 404 22.04 24.21 12.68
CA SER A 404 22.22 24.73 14.04
C SER A 404 21.30 24.04 15.05
N ALA A 405 20.32 23.25 14.59
CA ALA A 405 19.42 22.51 15.46
C ALA A 405 20.15 21.33 16.11
N LYS A 406 19.62 20.88 17.26
CA LYS A 406 20.16 19.74 18.01
C LYS A 406 20.11 18.48 17.14
N LYS A 407 21.24 17.81 16.96
CA LYS A 407 21.28 16.52 16.27
C LYS A 407 20.50 15.46 17.04
N LEU A 408 19.87 14.54 16.32
CA LEU A 408 19.41 13.30 16.94
C LEU A 408 20.62 12.58 17.55
N PRO A 409 20.46 11.86 18.67
CA PRO A 409 21.57 11.18 19.33
C PRO A 409 22.01 9.89 18.60
N TRP A 410 21.73 9.78 17.29
CA TRP A 410 22.06 8.66 16.42
C TRP A 410 22.39 9.11 15.00
#